data_AF-A0A494UYQ6-F1
#
_entry.id   AF-A0A494UYQ6-F1
#
_cell.length_a   1.000
_cell.length_b   1.000
_cell.length_c   1.000
_cell.angle_alpha   90.00
_cell.angle_beta   90.00
_cell.angle_gamma   90.00
#
_symmetry.space_group_name_H-M   'P 1'
#
loop_
_entity.id
_entity.type
_entity.pdbx_description
1 polymer ?
#
loop_
_entity_poly.entity_id
_entity_poly.type
_entity_poly.pdbx_seq_one_letter_code
_entity_poly.pdbx_strand_id
1 'polypeptide(L)'
;MRAFAVGQDDILTIARVIGHAEELLTARSGSDRETIRNASGAELLSLLYPRIGLVIARGGSGAPMQVSEIRHLEAAIINLESYGGHETVLCDGYALLARLRARSGETRAARTEDGILTLPDPAPRAPCP
;
A
#
# COMPACT_ATOMS: atom_id res chain seq x y z
N MET A 1 16.28 5.43 -0.05
CA MET A 1 15.11 4.76 -0.64
C MET A 1 14.20 5.79 -1.30
N ARG A 2 13.53 5.45 -2.42
CA ARG A 2 12.59 6.34 -3.12
C ARG A 2 11.16 5.93 -2.75
N ALA A 3 10.40 6.86 -2.18
CA ALA A 3 9.02 6.65 -1.78
C ALA A 3 8.13 7.81 -2.23
N PHE A 4 6.84 7.59 -2.27
CA PHE A 4 5.81 8.60 -2.51
C PHE A 4 4.75 8.51 -1.42
N ALA A 5 3.96 9.57 -1.26
CA ALA A 5 2.91 9.61 -0.25
C ALA A 5 1.65 8.89 -0.74
N VAL A 6 1.11 8.00 0.09
CA VAL A 6 -0.22 7.40 -0.06
C VAL A 6 -1.14 7.90 1.04
N GLY A 7 -2.36 8.29 0.65
CA GLY A 7 -3.35 8.82 1.57
C GLY A 7 -4.05 7.72 2.37
N GLN A 8 -4.84 8.13 3.36
CA GLN A 8 -5.65 7.20 4.15
C GLN A 8 -6.61 6.37 3.28
N ASP A 9 -7.27 6.98 2.30
CA ASP A 9 -8.19 6.27 1.40
C ASP A 9 -7.47 5.21 0.57
N ASP A 10 -6.25 5.49 0.09
CA ASP A 10 -5.44 4.51 -0.62
C ASP A 10 -5.13 3.31 0.28
N ILE A 11 -4.77 3.57 1.55
CA ILE A 11 -4.45 2.51 2.53
C ILE A 11 -5.69 1.67 2.84
N LEU A 12 -6.86 2.29 2.95
CA LEU A 12 -8.12 1.56 3.15
C LEU A 12 -8.46 0.67 1.94
N THR A 13 -8.27 1.17 0.71
CA THR A 13 -8.44 0.35 -0.50
C THR A 13 -7.43 -0.80 -0.55
N ILE A 14 -6.15 -0.54 -0.21
CA ILE A 14 -5.11 -1.59 -0.11
C ILE A 14 -5.55 -2.67 0.89
N ALA A 15 -5.99 -2.27 2.09
CA ALA A 15 -6.43 -3.20 3.13
C ALA A 15 -7.62 -4.05 2.70
N ARG A 16 -8.60 -3.45 2.02
CA ARG A 16 -9.74 -4.18 1.46
C ARG A 16 -9.30 -5.22 0.43
N VAL A 17 -8.48 -4.84 -0.55
CA VAL A 17 -8.01 -5.76 -1.61
C VAL A 17 -7.22 -6.92 -1.03
N ILE A 18 -6.26 -6.62 -0.14
CA ILE A 18 -5.43 -7.64 0.53
C ILE A 18 -6.28 -8.57 1.40
N GLY A 19 -7.23 -8.02 2.17
CA GLY A 19 -8.11 -8.81 3.01
C GLY A 19 -8.93 -9.82 2.21
N HIS A 20 -9.53 -9.39 1.10
CA HIS A 20 -10.25 -10.31 0.22
C HIS A 20 -9.36 -11.36 -0.46
N ALA A 21 -8.14 -10.98 -0.85
CA ALA A 21 -7.17 -11.94 -1.39
C ALA A 21 -6.80 -12.99 -0.34
N GLU A 22 -6.55 -12.57 0.91
CA GLU A 22 -6.23 -13.47 2.03
C GLU A 22 -7.40 -14.40 2.38
N GLU A 23 -8.63 -13.89 2.43
CA GLU A 23 -9.85 -14.68 2.65
C GLU A 23 -10.01 -15.77 1.58
N LEU A 24 -9.88 -15.41 0.29
CA LEU A 24 -10.01 -16.38 -0.80
C LEU A 24 -8.90 -17.43 -0.78
N LEU A 25 -7.65 -17.00 -0.60
CA LEU A 25 -6.51 -17.91 -0.54
C LEU A 25 -6.64 -18.87 0.64
N THR A 26 -7.06 -18.39 1.81
CA THR A 26 -7.32 -19.23 2.98
C THR A 26 -8.42 -20.26 2.70
N ALA A 27 -9.48 -19.86 2.00
CA ALA A 27 -10.60 -20.75 1.69
C ALA A 27 -10.31 -21.75 0.57
N ARG A 28 -9.44 -21.43 -0.39
CA ARG A 28 -9.37 -22.14 -1.68
C ARG A 28 -7.98 -22.69 -2.06
N SER A 29 -6.89 -22.19 -1.49
CA SER A 29 -5.54 -22.57 -1.96
C SER A 29 -4.98 -23.85 -1.32
N GLY A 30 -5.46 -24.22 -0.13
CA GLY A 30 -4.88 -25.31 0.68
C GLY A 30 -3.43 -25.07 1.13
N SER A 31 -2.92 -23.84 0.96
CA SER A 31 -1.54 -23.47 1.28
C SER A 31 -1.36 -23.15 2.76
N ASP A 32 -0.11 -23.18 3.23
CA ASP A 32 0.23 -22.75 4.58
C ASP A 32 0.09 -21.22 4.76
N ARG A 33 0.14 -20.79 6.02
CA ARG A 33 -0.08 -19.39 6.41
C ARG A 33 0.97 -18.43 5.85
N GLU A 34 2.22 -18.84 5.76
CA GLU A 34 3.30 -17.99 5.24
C GLU A 34 3.11 -17.77 3.74
N THR A 35 2.81 -18.86 3.01
CA THR A 35 2.48 -18.79 1.59
C THR A 35 1.27 -17.88 1.34
N ILE A 36 0.21 -18.02 2.14
CA ILE A 36 -0.98 -17.15 2.03
C ILE A 36 -0.61 -15.68 2.29
N ARG A 37 0.15 -15.38 3.34
CA ARG A 37 0.58 -14.01 3.68
C ARG A 37 1.37 -13.35 2.56
N ASN A 38 2.25 -14.12 1.91
CA ASN A 38 3.06 -13.62 0.80
C ASN A 38 2.21 -13.41 -0.45
N ALA A 39 1.33 -14.35 -0.78
CA ALA A 39 0.49 -14.30 -1.97
C ALA A 39 -0.63 -13.25 -1.87
N SER A 40 -1.20 -13.03 -0.69
CA SER A 40 -2.23 -12.01 -0.46
C SER A 40 -1.68 -10.59 -0.43
N GLY A 41 -0.36 -10.42 -0.35
CA GLY A 41 0.28 -9.12 -0.18
C GLY A 41 0.21 -8.56 1.25
N ALA A 42 -0.23 -9.34 2.24
CA ALA A 42 -0.43 -8.91 3.63
C ALA A 42 0.82 -8.34 4.32
N GLU A 43 2.01 -8.65 3.83
CA GLU A 43 3.25 -7.98 4.24
C GLU A 43 3.18 -6.45 4.06
N LEU A 44 2.50 -5.96 3.01
CA LEU A 44 2.36 -4.53 2.76
C LEU A 44 1.63 -3.81 3.89
N LEU A 45 0.59 -4.42 4.47
CA LEU A 45 -0.15 -3.82 5.59
C LEU A 45 0.72 -3.72 6.84
N SER A 46 1.57 -4.71 7.08
CA SER A 46 2.54 -4.70 8.18
C SER A 46 3.52 -3.53 8.06
N LEU A 47 3.86 -3.14 6.82
CA LEU A 47 4.72 -1.99 6.54
C LEU A 47 3.98 -0.65 6.63
N LEU A 48 2.76 -0.56 6.11
CA LEU A 48 2.01 0.69 6.01
C LEU A 48 1.38 1.15 7.33
N TYR A 49 0.90 0.24 8.18
CA TYR A 49 0.23 0.62 9.43
C TYR A 49 1.09 1.44 10.39
N PRO A 50 2.36 1.07 10.68
CA PRO A 50 3.24 1.91 11.49
C PRO A 50 3.48 3.29 10.87
N ARG A 51 3.61 3.34 9.53
CA ARG A 51 3.91 4.57 8.79
C ARG A 51 2.73 5.56 8.83
N ILE A 52 1.51 5.08 8.60
CA ILE A 52 0.33 5.94 8.69
C ILE A 52 0.05 6.36 10.14
N GLY A 53 0.30 5.49 11.12
CA GLY A 53 0.20 5.84 12.54
C GLY A 53 1.14 6.97 12.92
N LEU A 54 2.40 6.91 12.49
CA LEU A 54 3.38 7.97 12.72
C LEU A 54 3.00 9.28 12.02
N VAL A 55 2.50 9.20 10.78
CA VAL A 55 2.05 10.37 10.02
C VAL A 55 0.87 11.05 10.69
N ILE A 56 -0.14 10.29 11.14
CA ILE A 56 -1.30 10.82 11.86
C ILE A 56 -0.86 11.47 13.18
N ALA A 57 0.04 10.83 13.94
CA ALA A 57 0.57 11.38 15.18
C ALA A 57 1.30 12.72 15.01
N ARG A 58 1.82 13.00 13.80
CA ARG A 58 2.50 14.25 13.44
C ARG A 58 1.59 15.26 12.73
N GLY A 59 0.30 14.96 12.56
CA GLY A 59 -0.64 15.81 11.83
C GLY A 59 -0.44 15.83 10.31
N GLY A 60 0.29 14.86 9.75
CA GLY A 60 0.43 14.68 8.31
C GLY A 60 -0.72 13.85 7.70
N SER A 61 -0.76 13.75 6.37
CA SER A 61 -1.86 13.09 5.64
C SER A 61 -1.42 11.98 4.68
N GLY A 62 -0.12 11.69 4.55
CA GLY A 62 0.40 10.73 3.59
C GLY A 62 1.49 9.82 4.15
N ALA A 63 1.23 8.51 4.20
CA ALA A 63 2.24 7.52 4.57
C ALA A 63 3.22 7.30 3.41
N PRO A 64 4.53 7.16 3.67
CA PRO A 64 5.46 6.71 2.65
C PRO A 64 5.16 5.29 2.17
N MET A 65 5.06 5.15 0.86
CA MET A 65 5.09 3.87 0.16
C MET A 65 6.27 3.86 -0.81
N GLN A 66 7.10 2.82 -0.76
CA GLN A 66 8.19 2.62 -1.71
C GLN A 66 7.65 2.12 -3.05
N VAL A 67 8.33 2.45 -4.14
CA VAL A 67 7.94 1.95 -5.47
C VAL A 67 7.95 0.42 -5.52
N SER A 68 8.94 -0.21 -4.87
CA SER A 68 9.04 -1.67 -4.79
C SER A 68 7.91 -2.32 -4.02
N GLU A 69 7.17 -1.58 -3.19
CA GLU A 69 6.06 -2.12 -2.40
C GLU A 69 4.78 -2.28 -3.21
N ILE A 70 4.69 -1.63 -4.38
CA ILE A 70 3.55 -1.78 -5.31
C ILE A 70 3.33 -3.24 -5.71
N ARG A 71 4.42 -4.02 -5.84
CA ARG A 71 4.37 -5.45 -6.20
C ARG A 71 3.48 -6.29 -5.26
N HIS A 72 3.36 -5.90 -3.99
CA HIS A 72 2.52 -6.64 -3.03
C HIS A 72 1.04 -6.43 -3.32
N LEU A 73 0.64 -5.21 -3.72
CA LEU A 73 -0.72 -4.95 -4.19
C LEU A 73 -0.99 -5.67 -5.52
N GLU A 74 -0.02 -5.67 -6.44
CA GLU A 74 -0.14 -6.41 -7.70
C GLU A 74 -0.37 -7.91 -7.46
N ALA A 75 0.40 -8.52 -6.57
CA ALA A 75 0.22 -9.91 -6.17
C ALA A 75 -1.18 -10.17 -5.58
N ALA A 76 -1.66 -9.26 -4.71
CA ALA A 76 -2.99 -9.36 -4.13
C ALA A 76 -4.09 -9.33 -5.20
N ILE A 77 -4.00 -8.41 -6.17
CA ILE A 77 -4.97 -8.28 -7.26
C ILE A 77 -4.96 -9.51 -8.17
N ILE A 78 -3.78 -9.98 -8.57
CA ILE A 78 -3.63 -11.16 -9.44
C ILE A 78 -4.19 -12.41 -8.76
N ASN A 79 -3.91 -12.61 -7.47
CA ASN A 79 -4.46 -13.74 -6.73
C ASN A 79 -5.97 -13.60 -6.51
N LEU A 80 -6.45 -12.39 -6.21
CA LEU A 80 -7.88 -12.12 -6.12
C LEU A 80 -8.59 -12.49 -7.43
N GLU A 81 -8.03 -12.12 -8.58
CA GLU A 81 -8.58 -12.45 -9.90
C GLU A 81 -8.54 -13.96 -10.17
N SER A 82 -7.38 -14.58 -9.92
CA SER A 82 -7.14 -16.01 -10.19
C SER A 82 -8.05 -16.92 -9.37
N TYR A 83 -8.42 -16.50 -8.16
CA TYR A 83 -9.31 -17.25 -7.27
C TYR A 83 -10.77 -16.78 -7.34
N GLY A 84 -11.15 -16.00 -8.35
CA GLY A 84 -12.54 -15.61 -8.62
C GLY A 84 -13.10 -14.63 -7.60
N GLY A 85 -12.33 -13.61 -7.24
CA GLY A 85 -12.73 -12.55 -6.34
C GLY A 85 -13.80 -11.63 -6.93
N HIS A 86 -14.44 -10.86 -6.04
CA HIS A 86 -15.53 -9.97 -6.40
C HIS A 86 -15.05 -8.88 -7.37
N GLU A 87 -15.79 -8.71 -8.47
CA GLU A 87 -15.47 -7.76 -9.55
C GLU A 87 -15.26 -6.32 -9.04
N THR A 88 -16.07 -5.87 -8.08
CA THR A 88 -15.95 -4.52 -7.50
C THR A 88 -14.60 -4.31 -6.81
N VAL A 89 -14.12 -5.31 -6.09
CA VAL A 89 -12.82 -5.26 -5.39
C VAL A 89 -11.67 -5.29 -6.40
N LEU A 90 -11.81 -6.04 -7.49
CA LEU A 90 -10.83 -6.07 -8.59
C LEU A 90 -10.75 -4.71 -9.30
N CYS A 91 -11.89 -4.11 -9.63
CA CYS A 91 -11.96 -2.78 -10.23
C CYS A 91 -11.30 -1.72 -9.34
N ASP A 92 -11.64 -1.71 -8.05
CA ASP A 92 -11.02 -0.80 -7.06
C ASP A 92 -9.50 -1.01 -6.98
N GLY A 93 -9.06 -2.29 -6.96
CA GLY A 93 -7.65 -2.66 -6.91
C GLY A 93 -6.88 -2.20 -8.14
N TYR A 94 -7.38 -2.48 -9.35
CA TYR A 94 -6.74 -2.04 -10.59
C TYR A 94 -6.74 -0.51 -10.74
N ALA A 95 -7.81 0.16 -10.36
CA ALA A 95 -7.87 1.63 -10.36
C ALA A 95 -6.84 2.23 -9.39
N LEU A 96 -6.70 1.66 -8.19
CA LEU A 96 -5.68 2.07 -7.23
C LEU A 96 -4.27 1.81 -7.77
N LEU A 97 -4.02 0.63 -8.33
CA LEU A 97 -2.72 0.26 -8.89
C LEU A 97 -2.28 1.26 -9.97
N ALA A 98 -3.19 1.65 -10.86
CA ALA A 98 -2.92 2.68 -11.87
C ALA A 98 -2.52 4.03 -11.24
N ARG A 99 -3.26 4.48 -10.21
CA ARG A 99 -2.94 5.72 -9.47
C ARG A 99 -1.58 5.66 -8.75
N LEU A 100 -1.23 4.52 -8.16
CA LEU A 100 0.06 4.33 -7.49
C LEU A 100 1.22 4.33 -8.49
N ARG A 101 1.05 3.65 -9.64
CA ARG A 101 2.04 3.66 -10.72
C ARG A 101 2.26 5.06 -11.28
N ALA A 102 1.21 5.85 -11.49
CA ALA A 102 1.34 7.25 -11.91
C ALA A 102 2.15 8.07 -10.88
N ARG A 103 1.83 7.95 -9.58
CA ARG A 103 2.54 8.65 -8.49
C ARG A 103 3.98 8.19 -8.27
N SER A 104 4.34 6.98 -8.72
CA SER A 104 5.72 6.48 -8.58
C SER A 104 6.77 7.35 -9.30
N GLY A 105 6.34 8.14 -10.29
CA GLY A 105 7.17 9.16 -10.95
C GLY A 105 7.53 10.35 -10.04
N GLU A 106 6.72 10.64 -9.02
CA GLU A 106 6.86 11.79 -8.10
C GLU A 106 7.58 11.44 -6.79
N THR A 107 8.46 10.44 -6.85
CA THR A 107 9.14 9.94 -5.65
C THR A 107 10.05 10.98 -5.01
N ARG A 108 10.26 10.84 -3.70
CA ARG A 108 11.18 11.63 -2.88
C ARG A 108 12.11 10.70 -2.11
N ALA A 109 13.23 11.25 -1.64
CA ALA A 109 14.13 10.51 -0.76
C ALA A 109 13.45 10.33 0.60
N ALA A 110 13.13 9.08 0.93
CA ALA A 110 12.60 8.71 2.23
C ALA A 110 13.73 8.36 3.19
N ARG A 111 13.48 8.57 4.48
CA ARG A 111 14.40 8.27 5.58
C ARG A 111 13.73 7.37 6.59
N THR A 112 14.51 6.67 7.39
CA THR A 112 13.98 5.80 8.45
C THR A 112 14.21 6.50 9.78
N GLU A 113 13.15 6.64 10.58
CA GLU A 113 13.17 7.18 11.93
C GLU A 113 12.61 6.10 12.86
N ASP A 114 13.39 5.66 13.84
CA ASP A 114 13.03 4.57 14.78
C ASP A 114 12.52 3.30 14.08
N GLY A 115 13.09 2.96 12.93
CA GLY A 115 12.69 1.81 12.11
C GLY A 115 11.46 2.04 11.23
N ILE A 116 10.81 3.20 11.32
CA ILE A 116 9.63 3.56 10.52
C ILE A 116 10.06 4.44 9.35
N LEU A 117 9.63 4.10 8.14
CA LEU A 117 9.87 4.92 6.96
C LEU A 117 9.08 6.23 7.07
N THR A 118 9.72 7.37 6.79
CA THR A 118 9.12 8.70 6.78
C THR A 118 9.46 9.43 5.48
N LEU A 119 8.59 10.36 5.08
CA LEU A 119 8.88 11.38 4.07
C LEU A 119 9.26 12.69 4.77
N PRO A 120 10.17 13.48 4.19
CA PRO A 120 10.35 14.85 4.63
C PRO A 120 9.06 15.64 4.44
N ASP A 121 8.79 16.58 5.34
CA ASP A 121 7.69 17.53 5.17
C ASP A 121 7.84 18.25 3.83
N PRO A 122 6.74 18.54 3.13
CA PRO A 122 6.81 19.39 1.96
C PRO A 122 7.43 20.71 2.40
N ALA A 123 8.49 21.14 1.70
CA ALA A 123 9.13 22.42 1.97
C ALA A 123 8.04 23.50 2.04
N PRO A 124 8.04 24.38 3.07
CA PRO A 124 7.05 25.43 3.18
C PRO A 124 7.04 26.20 1.86
N ARG A 125 5.86 26.32 1.24
CA ARG A 125 5.72 27.16 0.04
C ARG A 125 6.13 28.55 0.47
N ALA A 126 7.18 29.10 -0.16
CA ALA A 126 7.53 30.49 0.02
C ALA A 126 6.25 31.33 -0.26
N PRO A 127 5.89 32.28 0.62
CA PRO A 127 4.77 33.16 0.33
C PRO A 127 5.03 33.84 -1.03
N CYS A 128 4.02 33.82 -1.91
CA CYS A 128 4.10 34.57 -3.17
C CYS A 128 4.35 36.06 -2.85
N PRO A 129 5.25 36.73 -3.60
CA PRO A 129 5.49 38.17 -3.44
C PRO A 129 4.26 39.00 -3.83
#